data_AF-A0A1V5L2E3-F1
#
_entry.id   AF-A0A1V5L2E3-F1
#
_cell.length_a   1.000
_cell.length_b   1.000
_cell.length_c   1.000
_cell.angle_alpha   90.00
_cell.angle_beta   90.00
_cell.angle_gamma   90.00
#
_symmetry.space_group_name_H-M   'P 1'
#
loop_
_entity.id
_entity.type
_entity.pdbx_description
1 polymer ?
#
loop_
_entity_poly.entity_id
_entity_poly.type
_entity_poly.pdbx_seq_one_letter_code
_entity_poly.pdbx_strand_id
1 'polypeptide(L)'
;MIFLMGREIIRLHGEGSLLRVMIASIIGGGLLFVLVHWGSPLPTIGASAAVYGILALFCMTRPNEPITLYLYFILPITIKPKWLLWIMGGHALFGTIFWELFGSGDSIAHSAHLGGLIAGIVYYPILTGRLVFLSPFRRRIRVTTVKPDSSGFPKVPRSKRPLAVEYSVNLSGREELRKEVDRILDKITSQGFASLSQAEKETLDRARDILGKP
;
A
#
# COMPACT_ATOMS: atom_id res chain seq x y z
N MET A 1 -13.32 -3.94 -2.15
CA MET A 1 -12.62 -3.73 -0.86
C MET A 1 -11.25 -4.39 -0.80
N ILE A 2 -11.13 -5.70 -1.09
CA ILE A 2 -9.84 -6.41 -1.08
C ILE A 2 -8.80 -5.76 -1.98
N PHE A 3 -9.16 -5.34 -3.20
CA PHE A 3 -8.20 -4.68 -4.10
C PHE A 3 -7.63 -3.36 -3.56
N LEU A 4 -8.49 -2.49 -3.03
CA LEU A 4 -8.10 -1.17 -2.54
C LEU A 4 -7.25 -1.26 -1.27
N MET A 5 -7.76 -1.98 -0.26
CA MET A 5 -7.09 -2.12 1.04
C MET A 5 -5.93 -3.10 0.99
N GLY A 6 -6.04 -4.17 0.19
CA GLY A 6 -4.99 -5.15 0.00
C GLY A 6 -3.77 -4.57 -0.69
N ARG A 7 -3.93 -3.66 -1.65
CA ARG A 7 -2.80 -2.94 -2.28
C ARG A 7 -2.01 -2.13 -1.25
N GLU A 8 -2.71 -1.50 -0.30
CA GLU A 8 -2.04 -0.75 0.76
C GLU A 8 -1.30 -1.67 1.74
N ILE A 9 -1.90 -2.81 2.11
CA ILE A 9 -1.24 -3.80 2.97
C ILE A 9 0.01 -4.37 2.30
N ILE A 10 -0.04 -4.71 1.01
CA ILE A 10 1.12 -5.19 0.24
C ILE A 10 2.21 -4.12 0.19
N ARG A 11 1.83 -2.85 -0.04
CA ARG A 11 2.77 -1.72 -0.05
C ARG A 11 3.49 -1.55 1.29
N LEU A 12 2.78 -1.75 2.39
CA LEU A 12 3.32 -1.57 3.75
C LEU A 12 4.12 -2.77 4.26
N HIS A 13 3.70 -4.00 3.93
CA HIS A 13 4.21 -5.22 4.57
C HIS A 13 4.83 -6.23 3.58
N GLY A 14 4.92 -5.88 2.30
CA GLY A 14 5.57 -6.68 1.26
C GLY A 14 4.65 -7.71 0.60
N GLU A 15 5.20 -8.38 -0.41
CA GLU A 15 4.50 -9.39 -1.20
C GLU A 15 4.13 -10.62 -0.36
N GLY A 16 2.92 -11.14 -0.57
CA GLY A 16 2.37 -12.28 0.18
C GLY A 16 1.83 -11.96 1.58
N SER A 17 2.01 -10.74 2.10
CA SER A 17 1.41 -10.32 3.38
C SER A 17 -0.12 -10.42 3.35
N LEU A 18 -0.74 -9.95 2.26
CA LEU A 18 -2.17 -10.05 2.01
C LEU A 18 -2.67 -11.49 2.11
N LEU A 19 -2.01 -12.42 1.41
CA LEU A 19 -2.40 -13.83 1.40
C LEU A 19 -2.35 -14.45 2.80
N ARG A 20 -1.28 -14.18 3.56
CA ARG A 20 -1.14 -14.70 4.92
C ARG A 20 -2.26 -14.21 5.84
N VAL A 21 -2.60 -12.92 5.75
CA VAL A 21 -3.69 -12.32 6.52
C VAL A 21 -5.03 -12.92 6.11
N MET A 22 -5.28 -13.07 4.81
CA MET A 22 -6.51 -13.69 4.32
C MET A 22 -6.69 -15.11 4.84
N ILE A 23 -5.65 -15.93 4.77
CA ILE A 23 -5.68 -17.31 5.26
C ILE A 23 -5.92 -17.32 6.79
N ALA A 24 -5.16 -16.51 7.54
CA ALA A 24 -5.33 -16.42 8.99
C ALA A 24 -6.76 -16.01 9.38
N SER A 25 -7.35 -15.06 8.65
CA SER A 25 -8.71 -14.58 8.90
C SER A 25 -9.80 -15.55 8.48
N ILE A 26 -9.61 -16.32 7.40
CA ILE A 26 -10.54 -17.39 7.03
C ILE A 26 -10.51 -18.50 8.09
N ILE A 27 -9.32 -18.90 8.53
CA ILE A 27 -9.16 -19.91 9.58
C ILE A 27 -9.78 -19.41 10.89
N GLY A 28 -9.48 -18.18 11.31
CA GLY A 28 -10.04 -17.60 12.53
C GLY A 28 -11.56 -17.42 12.49
N GLY A 29 -12.10 -17.01 11.35
CA GLY A 29 -13.55 -16.93 11.12
C GLY A 29 -14.22 -18.29 11.18
N GLY A 30 -13.69 -19.29 10.46
CA GLY A 30 -14.20 -20.65 10.49
C GLY A 30 -14.12 -21.29 11.88
N LEU A 31 -13.02 -21.06 12.59
CA LEU A 31 -12.85 -21.55 13.97
C LEU A 31 -13.91 -20.96 14.90
N LEU A 32 -14.12 -19.63 14.87
CA LEU A 32 -15.11 -19.01 15.74
C LEU A 32 -16.54 -19.45 15.38
N PHE A 33 -16.84 -19.60 14.09
CA PHE A 33 -18.13 -20.12 13.62
C PHE A 33 -18.42 -21.53 14.16
N VAL A 34 -17.45 -22.45 14.06
CA VAL A 34 -17.58 -23.82 14.56
C VAL A 34 -17.73 -23.84 16.09
N LEU A 35 -17.02 -22.96 16.80
CA LEU A 35 -17.16 -22.85 18.25
C LEU A 35 -18.56 -22.36 18.66
N VAL A 36 -19.14 -21.42 17.92
CA VAL A 36 -20.48 -20.88 18.20
C VAL A 36 -21.58 -21.90 17.81
N HIS A 37 -21.43 -22.58 16.67
CA HIS A 37 -22.41 -23.54 16.14
C HIS A 37 -21.98 -24.99 16.37
N TRP A 38 -21.42 -25.28 17.55
CA TRP A 38 -20.88 -26.58 17.85
C TRP A 38 -21.94 -27.69 17.71
N GLY A 39 -21.66 -28.69 16.86
CA GLY A 39 -22.58 -29.80 16.61
C GLY A 39 -23.74 -29.50 15.66
N SER A 40 -23.82 -28.30 15.07
CA SER A 40 -24.81 -27.96 14.04
C SER A 40 -24.24 -28.22 12.63
N PRO A 41 -24.98 -28.86 11.72
CA PRO A 41 -24.53 -29.12 10.35
C PRO A 41 -24.65 -27.90 9.43
N LEU A 42 -24.71 -26.67 9.98
CA LEU A 42 -24.87 -25.45 9.19
C LEU A 42 -23.62 -25.19 8.33
N PRO A 43 -23.74 -25.16 7.00
CA PRO A 43 -22.64 -24.81 6.14
C PRO A 43 -22.36 -23.31 6.23
N THR A 44 -21.09 -22.91 6.32
CA THR A 44 -20.68 -21.51 6.19
C THR A 44 -19.71 -21.36 5.03
N ILE A 45 -20.02 -20.47 4.10
CA ILE A 45 -19.20 -20.22 2.91
C ILE A 45 -19.10 -18.71 2.76
N GLY A 46 -17.89 -18.17 2.79
CA GLY A 46 -17.72 -16.74 2.62
C GLY A 46 -16.26 -16.28 2.64
N ALA A 47 -15.89 -15.47 1.64
CA ALA A 47 -14.64 -14.71 1.66
C ALA A 47 -14.73 -13.46 2.56
N SER A 48 -15.90 -13.16 3.11
CA SER A 48 -16.15 -11.99 3.95
C SER A 48 -15.34 -11.99 5.24
N ALA A 49 -15.03 -13.15 5.82
CA ALA A 49 -14.12 -13.26 6.97
C ALA A 49 -12.72 -12.70 6.65
N ALA A 50 -12.20 -12.96 5.44
CA ALA A 50 -10.95 -12.37 4.97
C ALA A 50 -11.06 -10.85 4.82
N VAL A 51 -12.20 -10.33 4.34
CA VAL A 51 -12.43 -8.88 4.23
C VAL A 51 -12.40 -8.22 5.60
N TYR A 52 -13.08 -8.79 6.59
CA TYR A 52 -13.09 -8.29 7.97
C TYR A 52 -11.68 -8.27 8.57
N GLY A 53 -10.89 -9.31 8.32
CA GLY A 53 -9.51 -9.38 8.78
C GLY A 53 -8.57 -8.38 8.12
N ILE A 54 -8.64 -8.23 6.79
CA ILE A 54 -7.90 -7.21 6.03
C ILE A 54 -8.26 -5.81 6.53
N LEU A 55 -9.55 -5.53 6.73
CA LEU A 55 -10.02 -4.23 7.16
C LEU A 55 -9.60 -3.93 8.59
N ALA A 56 -9.66 -4.92 9.48
CA ALA A 56 -9.15 -4.80 10.85
C ALA A 56 -7.65 -4.47 10.87
N LEU A 57 -6.86 -5.20 10.08
CA LEU A 57 -5.43 -4.95 9.96
C LEU A 57 -5.16 -3.55 9.42
N PHE A 58 -5.87 -3.12 8.38
CA PHE A 58 -5.76 -1.77 7.84
C PHE A 58 -6.08 -0.71 8.91
N CYS A 59 -7.18 -0.87 9.64
CA CYS A 59 -7.57 0.05 10.72
C CYS A 59 -6.52 0.12 11.84
N MET A 60 -5.81 -0.97 12.13
CA MET A 60 -4.73 -0.99 13.12
C MET A 60 -3.43 -0.38 12.62
N THR A 61 -3.16 -0.43 11.31
CA THR A 61 -1.95 0.19 10.75
C THR A 61 -1.98 1.71 10.84
N ARG A 62 -3.15 2.32 10.62
CA ARG A 62 -3.34 3.78 10.59
C ARG A 62 -4.63 4.21 11.31
N PRO A 63 -4.73 4.03 12.64
CA PRO A 63 -5.99 4.21 13.36
C PRO A 63 -6.49 5.66 13.40
N ASN A 64 -5.59 6.64 13.29
CA ASN A 64 -5.90 8.06 13.40
C ASN A 64 -5.83 8.82 12.07
N GLU A 65 -5.36 8.20 10.99
CA GLU A 65 -5.32 8.84 9.66
C GLU A 65 -6.71 8.74 9.02
N PRO A 66 -7.40 9.87 8.78
CA PRO A 66 -8.75 9.84 8.23
C PRO A 66 -8.74 9.25 6.82
N ILE A 67 -9.69 8.36 6.55
CA ILE A 67 -9.92 7.78 5.24
C ILE A 67 -11.26 8.28 4.69
N THR A 68 -11.31 8.55 3.40
CA THR A 68 -12.56 8.86 2.71
C THR A 68 -13.10 7.57 2.10
N LEU A 69 -14.24 7.11 2.61
CA LEU A 69 -14.99 6.00 2.07
C LEU A 69 -16.10 6.55 1.18
N TYR A 70 -16.25 5.99 -0.01
CA TYR A 70 -17.34 6.33 -0.92
C TYR A 70 -18.50 5.38 -0.68
N LEU A 71 -19.48 5.82 0.12
CA LEU A 71 -20.70 5.05 0.34
C LEU A 71 -21.52 5.07 -0.96
N TYR A 72 -21.88 3.88 -1.45
CA TYR A 72 -22.55 3.67 -2.75
C TYR A 72 -21.85 4.33 -3.94
N PHE A 73 -20.52 4.52 -3.88
CA PHE A 73 -19.73 5.24 -4.90
C PHE A 73 -20.12 6.70 -5.14
N ILE A 74 -21.03 7.27 -4.34
CA ILE A 74 -21.59 8.61 -4.56
C ILE A 74 -21.28 9.55 -3.40
N LEU A 75 -21.42 9.08 -2.15
CA LEU A 75 -21.28 9.93 -0.97
C LEU A 75 -19.89 9.75 -0.32
N PRO A 76 -18.98 10.75 -0.40
CA PRO A 76 -17.71 10.69 0.30
C PRO A 76 -17.92 10.93 1.79
N ILE A 77 -17.64 9.93 2.61
CA ILE A 77 -17.68 10.03 4.08
C ILE A 77 -16.25 9.87 4.59
N THR A 78 -15.76 10.89 5.27
CA THR A 78 -14.44 10.86 5.91
C THR A 78 -14.58 10.37 7.34
N ILE A 79 -14.03 9.20 7.64
CA ILE A 79 -14.04 8.61 8.99
C ILE A 79 -12.64 8.20 9.42
N LYS A 80 -12.40 8.21 10.73
CA LYS A 80 -11.16 7.64 11.28
C LYS A 80 -11.29 6.10 11.33
N PRO A 81 -10.29 5.34 10.84
CA PRO A 81 -10.35 3.87 10.80
C PRO A 81 -10.60 3.21 12.17
N LYS A 82 -10.18 3.83 13.28
CA LYS A 82 -10.51 3.34 14.62
C LYS A 82 -12.02 3.22 14.86
N TRP A 83 -12.81 4.17 14.38
CA TRP A 83 -14.27 4.14 14.54
C TRP A 83 -14.88 3.06 13.66
N LEU A 84 -14.36 2.89 12.44
CA LEU A 84 -14.76 1.81 11.56
C LEU A 84 -14.54 0.43 12.22
N LEU A 85 -13.39 0.24 12.87
CA LEU A 85 -13.08 -0.99 13.59
C LEU A 85 -14.09 -1.25 14.73
N TRP A 86 -14.41 -0.22 15.53
CA TRP A 86 -15.40 -0.34 16.59
C TRP A 86 -16.80 -0.63 16.08
N ILE A 87 -17.24 0.04 15.01
CA ILE A 87 -18.56 -0.18 14.40
C ILE A 87 -18.65 -1.61 13.85
N MET A 88 -17.63 -2.05 13.11
CA MET A 88 -17.60 -3.40 12.55
C MET A 88 -17.55 -4.48 13.63
N GLY A 89 -16.72 -4.28 14.66
CA GLY A 89 -16.61 -5.19 15.79
C GLY A 89 -17.90 -5.27 16.59
N GLY A 90 -18.52 -4.12 16.88
CA GLY A 90 -19.81 -4.03 17.55
C GLY A 90 -20.92 -4.70 16.76
N HIS A 91 -21.01 -4.46 15.45
CA HIS A 91 -21.98 -5.11 14.57
C HIS A 91 -21.80 -6.63 14.52
N ALA A 92 -20.56 -7.11 14.33
CA ALA A 92 -20.28 -8.54 14.26
C ALA A 92 -20.55 -9.24 15.61
N LEU A 93 -20.18 -8.60 16.73
CA LEU A 93 -20.45 -9.11 18.07
C LEU A 93 -21.95 -9.12 18.38
N PHE A 94 -22.65 -8.03 18.08
CA PHE A 94 -24.09 -7.93 18.26
C PHE A 94 -24.82 -9.00 17.46
N GLY A 95 -24.50 -9.17 16.17
CA GLY A 95 -25.13 -10.21 15.36
C GLY A 95 -24.80 -11.63 15.83
N THR A 96 -23.57 -11.87 16.29
CA THR A 96 -23.21 -13.16 16.89
C THR A 96 -24.09 -13.45 18.11
N ILE A 97 -24.19 -12.50 19.06
CA ILE A 97 -24.94 -12.71 20.30
C ILE A 97 -26.45 -12.78 20.01
N PHE A 98 -27.04 -11.75 19.40
CA PHE A 98 -28.49 -11.58 19.34
C PHE A 98 -29.15 -12.31 18.18
N TRP A 99 -28.45 -12.50 17.06
CA TRP A 99 -29.05 -13.13 15.88
C TRP A 99 -28.72 -14.61 15.79
N GLU A 100 -27.47 -15.01 16.07
CA GLU A 100 -27.08 -16.42 16.06
C GLU A 100 -27.43 -17.13 17.37
N LEU A 101 -26.94 -16.64 18.52
CA LEU A 101 -27.17 -17.35 19.80
C LEU A 101 -28.60 -17.21 20.33
N PHE A 102 -29.20 -16.01 20.26
CA PHE A 102 -30.57 -15.78 20.74
C PHE A 102 -31.66 -16.09 19.71
N GLY A 103 -31.30 -16.60 18.53
CA GLY A 103 -32.26 -17.24 17.61
C GLY A 103 -33.15 -16.29 16.82
N SER A 104 -32.68 -15.09 16.48
CA SER A 104 -33.47 -14.12 15.68
C SER A 104 -33.48 -14.43 14.17
N GLY A 105 -32.92 -15.56 13.72
CA GLY A 105 -33.16 -16.11 12.38
C GLY A 105 -32.42 -15.43 11.22
N ASP A 106 -31.26 -14.82 11.48
CA ASP A 106 -30.44 -14.31 10.37
C ASP A 106 -29.67 -15.44 9.67
N SER A 107 -29.61 -15.39 8.34
CA SER A 107 -28.90 -16.35 7.48
C SER A 107 -27.40 -16.03 7.34
N ILE A 108 -26.95 -14.96 7.99
CA ILE A 108 -25.58 -14.45 7.91
C ILE A 108 -24.76 -14.93 9.11
N ALA A 109 -23.62 -15.56 8.85
CA ALA A 109 -22.63 -15.98 9.85
C ALA A 109 -21.80 -14.78 10.39
N HIS A 110 -22.40 -14.02 11.30
CA HIS A 110 -21.78 -12.98 12.11
C HIS A 110 -20.59 -13.46 12.94
N SER A 111 -20.64 -14.67 13.51
CA SER A 111 -19.50 -15.26 14.23
C SER A 111 -18.29 -15.46 13.31
N ALA A 112 -18.50 -15.82 12.04
CA ALA A 112 -17.42 -15.92 11.07
C ALA A 112 -16.78 -14.55 10.78
N HIS A 113 -17.59 -13.49 10.66
CA HIS A 113 -17.10 -12.12 10.49
C HIS A 113 -16.31 -11.65 11.72
N LEU A 114 -16.82 -11.94 12.93
CA LEU A 114 -16.16 -11.60 14.18
C LEU A 114 -14.82 -12.34 14.33
N GLY A 115 -14.76 -13.62 13.99
CA GLY A 115 -13.54 -14.42 14.05
C GLY A 115 -12.49 -13.93 13.04
N GLY A 116 -12.91 -13.54 11.83
CA GLY A 116 -12.03 -12.92 10.84
C GLY A 116 -11.44 -11.59 11.32
N LEU A 117 -12.25 -10.75 11.98
CA LEU A 117 -11.82 -9.48 12.58
C LEU A 117 -10.81 -9.70 13.72
N ILE A 118 -11.10 -10.62 14.65
CA ILE A 118 -10.20 -10.96 15.76
C ILE A 118 -8.87 -11.48 15.21
N ALA A 119 -8.91 -12.39 14.23
CA ALA A 119 -7.71 -12.91 13.60
C ALA A 119 -6.87 -11.79 12.95
N GLY A 120 -7.50 -10.83 12.27
CA GLY A 120 -6.79 -9.66 11.72
C GLY A 120 -6.11 -8.82 12.80
N ILE A 121 -6.78 -8.60 13.93
CA ILE A 121 -6.25 -7.85 15.08
C ILE A 121 -5.06 -8.57 15.70
N VAL A 122 -5.17 -9.87 15.93
CA VAL A 122 -4.11 -10.71 16.51
C VAL A 122 -2.93 -10.84 15.55
N TYR A 123 -3.19 -10.82 14.24
CA TYR A 123 -2.14 -10.93 13.23
C TYR A 123 -1.34 -9.62 13.05
N TYR A 124 -1.90 -8.46 13.39
CA TYR A 124 -1.20 -7.17 13.32
C TYR A 124 0.18 -7.13 14.02
N PRO A 125 0.33 -7.53 15.30
CA PRO A 125 1.63 -7.53 15.96
C PRO A 125 2.61 -8.58 15.39
N ILE A 126 2.09 -9.69 14.84
CA ILE A 126 2.90 -10.72 14.16
C ILE A 126 3.49 -10.13 12.88
N LEU A 127 2.67 -9.46 12.09
CA LEU A 127 3.07 -8.88 10.81
C LEU A 127 4.01 -7.68 10.97
N THR A 128 3.78 -6.84 11.98
CA THR A 128 4.63 -5.67 12.28
C THR A 128 5.90 -6.01 13.06
N GLY A 129 6.09 -7.28 13.45
CA GLY A 129 7.23 -7.73 14.24
C GLY A 129 7.27 -7.14 15.66
N ARG A 130 6.16 -6.60 16.14
CA ARG A 130 5.97 -6.08 17.51
C ARG A 130 5.78 -7.19 18.54
N LEU A 131 5.55 -8.42 18.10
CA LEU A 131 5.49 -9.60 18.96
C LEU A 131 6.91 -10.08 19.33
N VAL A 132 7.56 -9.35 20.24
CA VAL A 132 8.94 -9.61 20.70
C VAL A 132 9.07 -10.95 21.46
N PHE A 133 7.96 -11.50 21.98
CA PHE A 133 7.96 -12.63 22.93
C PHE A 133 8.00 -14.04 22.29
N LEU A 134 7.63 -14.19 21.01
CA LEU A 134 7.52 -15.51 20.35
C LEU A 134 8.63 -15.81 19.32
N SER A 135 9.75 -15.08 19.34
CA SER A 135 10.80 -15.22 18.32
C SER A 135 12.21 -15.46 18.88
N PRO A 136 12.56 -16.69 19.30
CA PRO A 136 13.95 -17.15 19.18
C PRO A 136 14.31 -17.44 17.71
N PHE A 137 13.30 -17.47 16.82
CA PHE A 137 13.43 -17.87 15.43
C PHE A 137 13.18 -16.70 14.47
N ARG A 138 13.86 -15.57 14.69
CA ARG A 138 14.18 -14.69 13.57
C ARG A 138 15.20 -15.43 12.69
N ARG A 139 14.73 -16.45 11.95
CA ARG A 139 15.36 -16.82 10.68
C ARG A 139 15.22 -15.58 9.83
N ARG A 140 16.29 -14.79 9.86
CA ARG A 140 16.60 -13.75 8.90
C ARG A 140 16.49 -14.46 7.54
N ILE A 141 15.33 -14.37 6.89
CA ILE A 141 15.19 -14.72 5.49
C ILE A 141 16.07 -13.71 4.78
N ARG A 142 17.37 -14.04 4.65
CA ARG A 142 18.19 -13.53 3.57
C ARG A 142 17.47 -14.05 2.35
N VAL A 143 16.73 -13.17 1.69
CA VAL A 143 16.43 -13.33 0.29
C VAL A 143 17.79 -13.44 -0.38
N THR A 144 18.24 -14.68 -0.59
CA THR A 144 19.34 -14.98 -1.48
C THR A 144 18.81 -14.63 -2.85
N THR A 145 19.01 -13.39 -3.27
CA THR A 145 18.95 -13.02 -4.68
C THR A 145 19.87 -14.03 -5.38
N VAL A 146 19.27 -15.01 -6.06
CA VAL A 146 20.00 -15.94 -6.91
C VAL A 146 20.66 -15.06 -7.94
N LYS A 147 21.99 -14.91 -7.83
CA LYS A 147 22.77 -14.29 -8.89
C LYS A 147 22.53 -15.13 -10.15
N PRO A 148 22.23 -14.51 -11.31
CA PRO A 148 22.24 -15.26 -12.55
C PRO A 148 23.64 -15.83 -12.71
N ASP A 149 23.72 -17.14 -12.95
CA ASP A 149 24.96 -17.80 -13.33
C ASP A 149 25.47 -17.09 -14.59
N SER A 150 26.66 -16.49 -14.47
CA SER A 150 27.31 -15.70 -15.51
C SER A 150 28.58 -16.41 -15.96
N SER A 151 28.54 -17.74 -16.02
CA SER A 151 29.58 -18.61 -16.57
C SER A 151 29.95 -18.33 -18.05
N GLY A 152 29.38 -17.29 -18.69
CA GLY A 152 29.72 -16.87 -20.05
C GLY A 152 30.18 -15.41 -20.22
N PHE A 153 30.35 -14.60 -19.17
CA PHE A 153 30.70 -13.18 -19.34
C PHE A 153 32.13 -12.83 -18.88
N PRO A 154 32.91 -12.04 -19.66
CA PRO A 154 34.27 -11.66 -19.28
C PRO A 154 34.30 -10.88 -17.96
N LYS A 155 35.19 -11.29 -17.03
CA LYS A 155 35.37 -10.62 -15.73
C LYS A 155 36.04 -9.26 -15.92
N VAL A 156 35.29 -8.18 -15.71
CA VAL A 156 35.85 -6.82 -15.61
C VAL A 156 36.55 -6.65 -14.25
N PRO A 157 37.77 -6.06 -14.18
CA PRO A 157 38.52 -5.91 -12.94
C PRO A 157 37.78 -5.02 -11.93
N ARG A 158 37.64 -5.50 -10.69
CA ARG A 158 37.10 -4.74 -9.56
C ARG A 158 38.09 -3.67 -9.11
N SER A 159 37.81 -2.41 -9.43
CA SER A 159 38.45 -1.25 -8.80
C SER A 159 37.78 -0.93 -7.46
N LYS A 160 38.57 -0.34 -6.55
CA LYS A 160 38.37 -0.17 -5.10
C LYS A 160 37.20 0.78 -4.76
N ARG A 161 36.47 0.45 -3.68
CA ARG A 161 35.51 1.25 -2.86
C ARG A 161 34.49 2.13 -3.62
N PRO A 162 33.17 2.05 -3.32
CA PRO A 162 32.24 3.04 -3.86
C PRO A 162 32.50 4.38 -3.17
N LEU A 163 33.20 5.26 -3.88
CA LEU A 163 33.17 6.70 -3.65
C LEU A 163 31.71 7.16 -3.71
N ALA A 164 31.35 8.13 -2.87
CA ALA A 164 30.06 8.79 -2.90
C ALA A 164 29.72 9.15 -4.36
N VAL A 165 28.60 8.64 -4.86
CA VAL A 165 28.10 9.03 -6.17
C VAL A 165 27.56 10.44 -6.02
N GLU A 166 28.44 11.42 -6.21
CA GLU A 166 28.07 12.78 -6.54
C GLU A 166 27.37 12.72 -7.90
N TYR A 167 26.07 13.01 -7.91
CA TYR A 167 25.33 13.11 -9.14
C TYR A 167 25.79 14.40 -9.84
N SER A 168 26.72 14.31 -10.78
CA SER A 168 26.96 15.41 -11.70
C SER A 168 25.93 15.30 -12.83
N VAL A 169 24.77 15.93 -12.61
CA VAL A 169 23.98 16.39 -13.76
C VAL A 169 24.92 17.33 -14.54
N ASN A 170 25.03 17.19 -15.86
CA ASN A 170 25.77 18.13 -16.70
C ASN A 170 25.17 19.54 -16.53
N LEU A 171 25.62 20.26 -15.51
CA LEU A 171 25.17 21.61 -15.15
C LEU A 171 25.58 22.60 -16.26
N SER A 172 26.71 22.33 -16.92
CA SER A 172 27.31 23.15 -17.96
C SER A 172 26.34 23.41 -19.11
N GLY A 173 25.67 22.37 -19.62
CA GLY A 173 24.70 22.53 -20.73
C GLY A 173 23.42 23.26 -20.32
N ARG A 174 23.02 23.17 -19.05
CA ARG A 174 21.83 23.86 -18.53
C ARG A 174 22.10 25.34 -18.25
N GLU A 175 23.28 25.67 -17.74
CA GLU A 175 23.69 27.06 -17.53
C GLU A 175 23.95 27.79 -18.83
N GLU A 176 24.59 27.15 -19.80
CA GLU A 176 24.80 27.72 -21.13
C GLU A 176 23.47 27.96 -21.87
N LEU A 177 22.54 26.99 -21.78
CA LEU A 177 21.19 27.15 -22.31
C LEU A 177 20.43 28.29 -21.63
N ARG A 178 20.58 28.47 -20.30
CA ARG A 178 19.97 29.60 -19.57
C ARG A 178 20.54 30.95 -20.02
N LYS A 179 21.87 31.06 -20.17
CA LYS A 179 22.51 32.29 -20.65
C LYS A 179 22.04 32.66 -22.06
N GLU A 180 21.89 31.67 -22.94
CA GLU A 180 21.40 31.89 -24.29
C GLU A 180 19.92 32.31 -24.30
N VAL A 181 19.10 31.70 -23.44
CA VAL A 181 17.69 32.10 -23.25
C VAL A 181 17.60 33.53 -22.72
N ASP A 182 18.37 33.89 -21.70
CA ASP A 182 18.37 35.25 -21.14
C ASP A 182 18.77 36.29 -22.19
N ARG A 183 19.80 36.01 -23.01
CA ARG A 183 20.19 36.86 -24.15
C ARG A 183 19.05 37.04 -25.16
N ILE A 184 18.30 35.99 -25.44
CA ILE A 184 17.15 36.02 -26.34
C ILE A 184 16.00 36.84 -25.72
N LEU A 185 15.75 36.71 -24.42
CA LEU A 185 14.73 37.49 -23.70
C LEU A 185 15.06 39.00 -23.72
N ASP A 186 16.33 39.37 -23.55
CA ASP A 186 16.78 40.77 -23.66
C ASP A 186 16.57 41.34 -25.07
N LYS A 187 16.84 40.52 -26.09
CA LYS A 187 16.60 40.89 -27.50
C LYS A 187 15.10 41.06 -27.80
N ILE A 188 14.24 40.17 -27.27
CA ILE A 188 12.78 40.32 -27.38
C ILE A 188 12.32 41.61 -26.70
N THR A 189 12.88 41.93 -25.54
CA THR A 189 12.51 43.10 -24.74
C THR A 189 12.88 44.42 -25.44
N SER A 190 14.00 44.45 -26.17
CA SER A 190 14.49 45.64 -26.87
C SER A 190 13.98 45.80 -28.31
N GLN A 191 13.85 44.71 -29.07
CA GLN A 191 13.57 44.74 -30.52
C GLN A 191 12.25 44.04 -30.90
N GLY A 192 11.53 43.46 -29.92
CA GLY A 192 10.28 42.74 -30.13
C GLY A 192 10.48 41.33 -30.71
N PHE A 193 9.46 40.48 -30.58
CA PHE A 193 9.51 39.06 -30.93
C PHE A 193 9.77 38.78 -32.42
N ALA A 194 9.41 39.72 -33.30
CA ALA A 194 9.63 39.61 -34.75
C ALA A 194 11.12 39.64 -35.15
N SER A 195 12.02 40.08 -34.24
CA SER A 195 13.46 40.18 -34.46
C SER A 195 14.22 38.85 -34.30
N LEU A 196 13.53 37.77 -33.92
CA LEU A 196 14.14 36.46 -33.67
C LEU A 196 14.37 35.65 -34.95
N SER A 197 15.57 35.11 -35.07
CA SER A 197 15.94 34.11 -36.08
C SER A 197 15.29 32.76 -35.79
N GLN A 198 15.24 31.89 -36.81
CA GLN A 198 14.65 30.55 -36.68
C GLN A 198 15.38 29.70 -35.61
N ALA A 199 16.71 29.81 -35.53
CA ALA A 199 17.52 29.11 -34.52
C ALA A 199 17.28 29.61 -33.08
N GLU A 200 17.01 30.91 -32.90
CA GLU A 200 16.68 31.49 -31.59
C GLU A 200 15.30 31.01 -31.10
N LYS A 201 14.33 30.86 -32.02
CA LYS A 201 13.00 30.30 -31.70
C LYS A 201 13.08 28.84 -31.25
N GLU A 202 13.83 28.01 -31.98
CA GLU A 202 14.06 26.60 -31.63
C GLU A 202 14.78 26.43 -30.29
N THR A 203 15.65 27.38 -29.93
CA THR A 203 16.34 27.37 -28.63
C THR A 203 15.38 27.71 -27.48
N LEU A 204 14.44 28.65 -27.69
CA LEU A 204 13.40 28.98 -26.72
C LEU A 204 12.42 27.79 -26.50
N ASP A 205 12.04 27.09 -27.58
CA ASP A 205 11.19 25.88 -27.49
C ASP A 205 11.88 24.74 -26.75
N ARG A 206 13.16 24.47 -27.05
CA ARG A 206 13.96 23.47 -26.31
C ARG A 206 14.08 23.82 -24.82
N ALA A 207 14.23 25.11 -24.50
CA ALA A 207 14.31 25.56 -23.12
C ALA A 207 13.00 25.34 -22.36
N ARG A 208 11.82 25.55 -22.99
CA ARG A 208 10.51 25.25 -22.37
C ARG A 208 10.42 23.81 -21.90
N ASP A 209 10.83 22.86 -22.72
CA ASP A 209 10.67 21.43 -22.42
C ASP A 209 11.65 20.94 -21.32
N ILE A 210 12.82 21.57 -21.22
CA ILE A 210 13.88 21.22 -20.26
C ILE A 210 13.73 21.97 -18.93
N LEU A 211 13.29 23.23 -18.96
CA LEU A 211 13.19 24.10 -17.77
C LEU A 211 11.76 24.23 -17.23
N GLY A 212 10.73 23.88 -18.02
CA GLY A 212 9.31 24.04 -17.66
C GLY A 212 8.66 22.86 -16.94
N LYS A 213 9.40 21.77 -16.66
CA LYS A 213 8.90 20.71 -15.78
C LYS A 213 9.16 21.08 -14.31
N PRO A 214 8.12 21.11 -13.44
CA PRO A 214 8.27 21.42 -12.02
C PRO A 214 9.12 20.37 -11.29
#